data_AF-A0A6L6WRK3-F1
#
_entry.id   AF-A0A6L6WRK3-F1
#
_cell.length_a   1.000
_cell.length_b   1.000
_cell.length_c   1.000
_cell.angle_alpha   90.00
_cell.angle_beta   90.00
_cell.angle_gamma   90.00
#
_symmetry.space_group_name_H-M   'P 1'
#
loop_
_entity.id
_entity.type
_entity.pdbx_description
1 polymer ?
#
loop_
_entity_poly.entity_id
_entity_poly.type
_entity_poly.pdbx_seq_one_letter_code
_entity_poly.pdbx_strand_id
1 'polypeptide(L)'
;MTTTPAPSEFLYELWDANWDDGPLGNYQVLAHPITKKTARRIYFTYSTGIRRPAYVDRQRIETDGVIYHGRTLRRLHLAPPELPELLDRPRQPTLPELRKAMADAHPDRGGTDEAFIAARRRYERAKEAAR
;
A
#
# COMPACT_ATOMS: atom_id res chain seq x y z
N MET A 1 -31.80 5.30 22.01
CA MET A 1 -31.72 4.41 20.84
C MET A 1 -30.29 4.46 20.32
N THR A 2 -29.44 3.54 20.75
CA THR A 2 -28.06 3.42 20.26
C THR A 2 -28.07 2.60 18.98
N THR A 3 -27.95 3.27 17.84
CA THR A 3 -27.76 2.63 16.54
C THR A 3 -26.38 1.99 16.51
N THR A 4 -26.30 0.69 16.81
CA THR A 4 -25.11 -0.11 16.53
C THR A 4 -24.80 0.03 15.03
N PRO A 5 -23.66 0.61 14.62
CA PRO A 5 -23.31 0.62 13.20
C PRO A 5 -23.17 -0.83 12.77
N ALA A 6 -23.88 -1.21 11.70
CA ALA A 6 -23.73 -2.52 11.09
C ALA A 6 -22.23 -2.77 10.85
N PRO A 7 -21.72 -4.00 11.09
CA PRO A 7 -20.33 -4.31 10.81
C PRO A 7 -20.08 -4.05 9.33
N SER A 8 -19.32 -3.01 9.01
CA SER A 8 -18.87 -2.76 7.65
C SER A 8 -17.96 -3.91 7.25
N GLU A 9 -18.43 -4.77 6.36
CA GLU A 9 -17.62 -5.87 5.82
C GLU A 9 -16.73 -5.34 4.70
N PHE A 10 -15.47 -5.78 4.66
CA PHE A 10 -14.48 -5.30 3.69
C PHE A 10 -13.87 -6.46 2.91
N LEU A 11 -13.39 -6.16 1.70
CA LEU A 11 -12.38 -6.96 1.01
C LEU A 11 -11.04 -6.24 1.13
N TYR A 12 -9.97 -6.99 1.33
CA TYR A 12 -8.64 -6.43 1.56
C TYR A 12 -7.74 -6.67 0.34
N GLU A 13 -6.97 -5.64 -0.03
CA GLU A 13 -5.94 -5.72 -1.07
C GLU A 13 -4.60 -5.36 -0.45
N LEU A 14 -3.55 -6.09 -0.84
CA LEU A 14 -2.19 -5.62 -0.65
C LEU A 14 -1.82 -4.73 -1.83
N TRP A 15 -1.82 -3.42 -1.59
CA TRP A 15 -1.51 -2.41 -2.59
C TRP A 15 -0.08 -1.93 -2.43
N ASP A 16 0.69 -1.92 -3.51
CA ASP A 16 2.00 -1.27 -3.55
C ASP A 16 1.80 0.20 -3.92
N ALA A 17 1.99 1.09 -2.96
CA ALA A 17 1.77 2.52 -3.14
C ALA A 17 2.82 3.19 -4.05
N ASN A 18 3.92 2.51 -4.35
CA ASN A 18 5.06 3.05 -5.09
C ASN A 18 5.22 2.44 -6.49
N TRP A 19 4.13 2.04 -7.16
CA TRP A 19 4.23 1.45 -8.51
C TRP A 19 5.05 2.31 -9.50
N ASP A 20 5.10 3.63 -9.31
CA ASP A 20 5.91 4.57 -10.11
C ASP A 20 7.31 4.90 -9.54
N ASP A 21 7.61 4.57 -8.27
CA ASP A 21 8.84 4.97 -7.55
C ASP A 21 9.86 3.81 -7.35
N GLY A 22 9.65 2.67 -8.02
CA GLY A 22 10.62 1.57 -8.03
C GLY A 22 10.51 0.58 -6.86
N PRO A 23 11.44 -0.40 -6.77
CA PRO A 23 11.28 -1.72 -6.11
C PRO A 23 11.26 -1.71 -4.57
N LEU A 24 11.05 -0.56 -3.93
CA LEU A 24 11.25 -0.34 -2.51
C LEU A 24 9.96 0.06 -1.78
N GLY A 25 8.93 -0.78 -1.92
CA GLY A 25 8.20 -1.37 -0.79
C GLY A 25 7.42 -0.44 0.15
N ASN A 26 6.41 0.25 -0.35
CA ASN A 26 5.36 0.86 0.48
C ASN A 26 4.06 0.07 0.33
N TYR A 27 4.07 -1.15 0.85
CA TYR A 27 2.88 -1.99 0.88
C TYR A 27 1.88 -1.45 1.88
N GLN A 28 0.65 -1.26 1.44
CA GLN A 28 -0.47 -0.86 2.27
C GLN A 28 -1.59 -1.88 2.12
N VAL A 29 -2.23 -2.22 3.23
CA VAL A 29 -3.48 -2.96 3.19
C VAL A 29 -4.61 -1.98 2.95
N LEU A 30 -5.26 -2.10 1.80
CA LEU A 30 -6.44 -1.30 1.49
C LEU A 30 -7.69 -2.10 1.81
N ALA A 31 -8.57 -1.51 2.62
CA ALA A 31 -9.90 -2.04 2.88
C ALA A 31 -10.90 -1.45 1.87
N HIS A 32 -11.59 -2.33 1.15
CA HIS A 32 -12.60 -1.99 0.16
C HIS A 32 -14.00 -2.34 0.69
N PRO A 33 -14.88 -1.36 0.91
CA PRO A 33 -16.17 -1.63 1.52
C PRO A 33 -17.03 -2.51 0.61
N ILE A 34 -17.59 -3.55 1.21
CA ILE A 34 -18.59 -4.40 0.57
C ILE A 34 -19.92 -3.65 0.60
N THR A 35 -20.47 -3.40 -0.58
CA THR A 35 -21.72 -2.66 -0.73
C THR A 35 -22.93 -3.58 -0.75
N LYS A 36 -22.76 -4.82 -1.24
CA LYS A 36 -23.85 -5.80 -1.31
C LYS A 36 -23.30 -7.23 -1.38
N LYS A 37 -23.83 -8.14 -0.56
CA LYS A 37 -23.62 -9.58 -0.70
C LYS A 37 -24.87 -10.25 -1.25
N THR A 38 -24.68 -11.16 -2.18
CA THR A 38 -25.72 -12.03 -2.75
C THR A 38 -25.30 -13.48 -2.60
N ALA A 39 -26.13 -14.44 -3.03
CA ALA A 39 -25.73 -15.85 -3.01
C ALA A 39 -24.51 -16.15 -3.90
N ARG A 40 -24.35 -15.42 -5.02
CA ARG A 40 -23.28 -15.67 -6.01
C ARG A 40 -22.15 -14.66 -5.98
N ARG A 41 -22.42 -13.42 -5.57
CA ARG A 41 -21.50 -12.29 -5.74
C ARG A 41 -21.38 -11.45 -4.48
N ILE A 42 -20.16 -10.97 -4.25
CA ILE A 42 -19.87 -9.87 -3.33
C ILE A 42 -19.57 -8.64 -4.19
N TYR A 43 -20.35 -7.58 -4.01
CA TYR A 43 -20.14 -6.28 -4.64
C TYR A 43 -19.39 -5.36 -3.68
N PHE A 44 -18.43 -4.61 -4.21
CA PHE A 44 -17.59 -3.71 -3.42
C PHE A 44 -17.18 -2.48 -4.23
N THR A 45 -16.67 -1.46 -3.56
CA THR A 45 -16.07 -0.28 -4.20
C THR A 45 -14.62 -0.12 -3.79
N TYR A 46 -13.76 0.25 -4.74
CA TYR A 46 -12.35 0.48 -4.45
C TYR A 46 -12.17 1.77 -3.64
N SER A 47 -11.30 1.71 -2.63
CA SER A 47 -10.92 2.88 -1.82
C SER A 47 -9.94 3.81 -2.54
N THR A 48 -9.20 3.30 -3.54
CA THR A 48 -8.19 4.06 -4.33
C THR A 48 -8.79 5.07 -5.33
N GLY A 49 -10.02 5.54 -5.11
CA GLY A 49 -10.67 6.55 -5.97
C GLY A 49 -11.28 6.02 -7.27
N ILE A 50 -11.12 4.73 -7.61
CA ILE A 50 -11.88 4.10 -8.71
C ILE A 50 -13.33 3.92 -8.25
N ARG A 51 -14.18 4.91 -8.54
CA ARG A 51 -15.59 4.95 -8.11
C ARG A 51 -16.51 3.92 -8.78
N ARG A 52 -15.98 3.00 -9.57
CA ARG A 52 -16.81 2.00 -10.25
C ARG A 52 -17.04 0.81 -9.30
N PRO A 53 -18.30 0.42 -9.06
CA PRO A 53 -18.59 -0.80 -8.32
C PRO A 53 -18.01 -2.01 -9.07
N ALA A 54 -17.37 -2.89 -8.32
CA ALA A 54 -16.82 -4.15 -8.79
C ALA A 54 -17.49 -5.31 -8.05
N TYR A 55 -17.24 -6.54 -8.51
CA TYR A 55 -17.75 -7.73 -7.86
C TYR A 55 -16.78 -8.90 -7.96
N VAL A 56 -16.83 -9.78 -6.98
CA VAL A 56 -16.15 -11.09 -6.98
C VAL A 56 -17.16 -12.20 -6.77
N ASP A 57 -16.77 -13.42 -7.14
CA ASP A 57 -17.53 -14.62 -6.83
C ASP A 57 -17.48 -14.88 -5.32
N ARG A 58 -18.66 -14.95 -4.69
CA ARG A 58 -18.79 -15.14 -3.24
C ARG A 58 -18.32 -16.51 -2.80
N GLN A 59 -18.77 -17.56 -3.48
CA GLN A 59 -18.52 -18.93 -3.06
C GLN A 59 -17.02 -19.23 -3.13
N ARG A 60 -16.37 -18.74 -4.19
CA ARG A 60 -14.93 -18.92 -4.37
C ARG A 60 -14.11 -18.20 -3.31
N ILE A 61 -14.38 -16.92 -3.03
CA ILE A 61 -13.60 -16.19 -2.02
C ILE A 61 -13.90 -16.64 -0.59
N GLU A 62 -15.12 -17.10 -0.28
CA GLU A 62 -15.44 -17.66 1.03
C GLU A 62 -14.81 -19.06 1.24
N THR A 63 -14.60 -19.81 0.16
CA THR A 63 -13.91 -21.12 0.22
C THR A 63 -12.39 -20.96 0.30
N ASP A 64 -11.82 -20.12 -0.57
CA ASP A 64 -10.36 -20.00 -0.75
C ASP A 64 -9.75 -18.92 0.16
N GLY A 65 -10.56 -18.02 0.74
CA GLY A 65 -10.12 -16.85 1.50
C GLY A 65 -9.50 -15.72 0.66
N VAL A 66 -9.14 -16.02 -0.60
CA VAL A 66 -8.52 -15.10 -1.56
C VAL A 66 -9.08 -15.31 -2.96
N ILE A 67 -9.18 -14.25 -3.75
CA ILE A 67 -9.57 -14.34 -5.16
C ILE A 67 -8.75 -13.37 -6.01
N TYR A 68 -8.37 -13.83 -7.21
CA TYR A 68 -7.77 -12.98 -8.22
C TYR A 68 -8.87 -12.32 -9.08
N HIS A 69 -8.92 -10.99 -9.06
CA HIS A 69 -9.88 -10.21 -9.84
C HIS A 69 -9.26 -9.82 -11.19
N GLY A 70 -9.45 -10.67 -12.19
CA GLY A 70 -8.77 -10.56 -13.48
C GLY A 70 -8.98 -9.23 -14.23
N ARG A 71 -10.11 -8.53 -14.03
CA ARG A 71 -10.35 -7.24 -14.69
C ARG A 71 -9.41 -6.12 -14.21
N THR A 72 -9.01 -6.16 -12.95
CA THR A 72 -8.11 -5.13 -12.36
C THR A 72 -6.75 -5.70 -12.01
N LEU A 73 -6.52 -6.98 -12.28
CA LEU A 73 -5.29 -7.73 -11.98
C LEU A 73 -4.92 -7.69 -10.48
N ARG A 74 -5.91 -7.57 -9.60
CA ARG A 74 -5.74 -7.44 -8.14
C ARG A 74 -6.04 -8.73 -7.40
N ARG A 75 -5.36 -8.97 -6.28
CA ARG A 75 -5.69 -10.03 -5.33
C ARG A 75 -6.50 -9.45 -4.17
N LEU A 76 -7.66 -10.05 -3.92
CA LEU A 76 -8.60 -9.62 -2.89
C LEU A 76 -8.75 -10.71 -1.84
N HIS A 77 -8.69 -10.33 -0.58
CA HIS A 77 -8.73 -11.21 0.57
C HIS A 77 -9.99 -10.94 1.39
N LEU A 78 -10.57 -12.00 1.97
CA LEU A 78 -11.73 -11.89 2.85
C LEU A 78 -11.35 -11.41 4.25
N ALA A 79 -10.14 -11.74 4.70
CA ALA A 79 -9.52 -11.22 5.91
C ALA A 79 -8.33 -10.33 5.54
N PRO A 80 -7.94 -9.37 6.39
CA PRO A 80 -6.70 -8.64 6.19
C PRO A 80 -5.55 -9.64 6.05
N PRO A 81 -4.75 -9.60 4.98
CA PRO A 81 -3.58 -10.47 4.90
C PRO A 81 -2.66 -10.16 6.07
N GLU A 82 -2.28 -11.18 6.84
CA GLU A 82 -1.27 -11.04 7.87
C GLU A 82 0.06 -10.72 7.17
N LEU A 83 0.47 -9.46 7.29
CA LEU A 83 1.70 -8.93 6.70
C LEU A 83 2.67 -8.50 7.79
N PRO A 84 3.00 -9.36 8.78
CA PRO A 84 3.89 -8.95 9.87
C PRO A 84 5.21 -8.41 9.32
N GLU A 85 5.79 -9.04 8.28
CA GLU A 85 7.10 -8.64 7.78
C GLU A 85 7.09 -7.45 6.79
N LEU A 86 5.94 -7.15 6.16
CA LEU A 86 5.84 -6.09 5.15
C LEU A 86 5.28 -4.77 5.71
N LEU A 87 4.43 -4.83 6.73
CA LEU A 87 3.94 -3.63 7.43
C LEU A 87 4.97 -3.08 8.43
N ASP A 88 5.79 -3.96 9.04
CA ASP A 88 6.88 -3.55 9.94
C ASP A 88 8.14 -3.10 9.20
N ARG A 89 8.19 -3.27 7.86
CA ARG A 89 9.31 -2.78 7.08
C ARG A 89 9.28 -1.25 7.12
N PRO A 90 10.34 -0.59 7.62
CA PRO A 90 10.35 0.87 7.67
C PRO A 90 10.21 1.42 6.25
N ARG A 91 9.24 2.32 6.09
CA ARG A 91 9.00 3.08 4.85
C ARG A 91 10.33 3.59 4.33
N GLN A 92 10.70 3.19 3.11
CA GLN A 92 11.93 3.69 2.53
C GLN A 92 11.76 5.20 2.24
N PRO A 93 12.76 6.04 2.54
CA PRO A 93 12.65 7.46 2.29
C PRO A 93 12.55 7.73 0.79
N THR A 94 11.64 8.61 0.39
CA THR A 94 11.46 9.03 -1.00
C THR A 94 12.65 9.87 -1.50
N LEU A 95 12.82 10.01 -2.81
CA LEU A 95 13.89 10.84 -3.38
C LEU A 95 13.90 12.31 -2.86
N PRO A 96 12.75 13.00 -2.74
CA PRO A 96 12.72 14.34 -2.13
C PRO A 96 13.15 14.35 -0.66
N GLU A 97 12.77 13.33 0.12
CA GLU A 97 13.16 13.20 1.53
C GLU A 97 14.67 12.95 1.68
N LEU A 98 15.24 12.11 0.81
CA LEU A 98 16.69 11.88 0.75
C LEU A 98 17.45 13.15 0.34
N ARG A 99 16.92 13.91 -0.62
CA ARG A 99 17.49 15.21 -1.02
C ARG A 99 17.47 16.21 0.13
N LYS A 100 16.37 16.28 0.88
CA LYS A 100 16.25 17.12 2.07
C LYS A 100 17.25 16.69 3.14
N ALA A 101 17.31 15.40 3.46
CA ALA A 101 18.25 14.86 4.44
C ALA A 101 19.72 15.12 4.06
N MET A 102 20.05 15.07 2.77
CA MET A 102 21.37 15.47 2.28
C MET A 102 21.65 16.96 2.48
N ALA A 103 20.68 17.83 2.20
CA ALA A 103 20.84 19.26 2.43
C ALA A 103 20.98 19.61 3.92
N ASP A 104 20.19 18.96 4.79
CA ASP A 104 20.22 19.19 6.23
C ASP A 104 21.51 18.67 6.88
N ALA A 105 22.14 17.63 6.29
CA ALA A 105 23.43 17.11 6.74
C ALA A 105 24.65 17.93 6.27
N HIS A 106 24.45 18.99 5.49
CA HIS A 106 25.54 19.79 4.93
C HIS A 106 26.30 20.55 6.04
N PRO A 107 27.65 20.61 6.01
CA PRO A 107 28.46 21.35 6.99
C PRO A 107 28.03 22.81 7.16
N ASP A 108 27.76 23.51 6.05
CA ASP A 108 27.25 24.90 6.07
C ASP A 108 25.91 25.09 6.82
N ARG A 109 25.19 23.99 7.12
CA ARG A 109 23.95 23.99 7.90
C ARG A 109 24.13 23.42 9.31
N GLY A 110 25.38 23.27 9.77
CA GLY A 110 25.70 22.69 11.07
C GLY A 110 25.79 21.16 11.08
N GLY A 111 25.84 20.53 9.90
CA GLY A 111 26.12 19.10 9.76
C GLY A 111 27.62 18.78 9.77
N THR A 112 27.96 17.55 9.39
CA THR A 112 29.35 17.09 9.24
C THR A 112 29.60 16.55 7.84
N ASP A 113 30.84 16.62 7.36
CA ASP A 113 31.22 16.05 6.07
C ASP A 113 30.87 14.56 5.97
N GLU A 114 31.07 13.82 7.05
CA GLU A 114 30.75 12.40 7.15
C GLU A 114 29.24 12.15 6.99
N ALA A 115 28.40 12.93 7.67
CA ALA A 115 26.95 12.85 7.57
C ALA A 115 26.47 13.21 6.16
N PHE A 116 27.05 14.23 5.55
CA PHE A 116 26.75 14.65 4.18
C PHE A 116 27.11 13.58 3.16
N ILE A 117 28.31 12.99 3.24
CA ILE A 117 28.75 11.89 2.36
C ILE A 117 27.82 10.69 2.49
N ALA A 118 27.44 10.30 3.72
CA ALA A 118 26.53 9.20 3.96
C ALA A 118 25.12 9.47 3.39
N ALA A 119 24.59 10.68 3.55
CA ALA A 119 23.32 11.09 2.98
C ALA A 119 23.36 11.11 1.44
N ARG A 120 24.43 11.64 0.85
CA ARG A 120 24.64 11.66 -0.60
C ARG A 120 24.70 10.25 -1.20
N ARG A 121 25.42 9.32 -0.58
CA ARG A 121 25.46 7.90 -1.01
C ARG A 121 24.09 7.23 -0.98
N ARG A 122 23.23 7.60 -0.03
CA ARG A 122 21.84 7.09 0.01
C ARG A 122 21.00 7.67 -1.11
N TYR A 123 21.11 8.97 -1.36
CA TYR A 123 20.40 9.65 -2.45
C TYR A 123 20.78 9.11 -3.83
N GLU A 124 22.07 8.98 -4.15
CA GLU A 124 22.51 8.51 -5.47
C GLU A 124 22.08 7.06 -5.74
N ARG A 125 22.20 6.16 -4.75
CA ARG A 125 21.71 4.77 -4.88
C ARG A 125 20.21 4.70 -5.17
N ALA A 126 19.40 5.50 -4.45
CA ALA A 126 17.96 5.55 -4.68
C ALA A 126 17.63 6.11 -6.06
N LYS A 127 18.40 7.10 -6.53
CA LYS A 127 18.23 7.72 -7.85
C LYS A 127 18.61 6.76 -8.98
N GLU A 128 19.65 5.96 -8.82
CA GLU A 128 20.01 4.89 -9.77
C GLU A 128 18.95 3.80 -9.84
N ALA A 129 18.38 3.39 -8.71
CA ALA A 129 17.33 2.37 -8.66
C ALA A 129 15.98 2.80 -9.27
N ALA A 130 15.76 4.11 -9.39
CA ALA A 130 14.54 4.69 -9.97
C ALA A 130 14.67 5.02 -11.48
N ARG A 131 15.82 4.73 -12.10
CA ARG A 131 16.10 4.98 -13.52
C ARG A 131 15.86 3.73 -14.37
#